data_AF-A0A8J2ZAE0-F1
#
_entry.id   AF-A0A8J2ZAE0-F1
#
_cell.length_a   1.000
_cell.length_b   1.000
_cell.length_c   1.000
_cell.angle_alpha   90.00
_cell.angle_beta   90.00
_cell.angle_gamma   90.00
#
_symmetry.space_group_name_H-M   'P 1'
#
loop_
_entity.id
_entity.type
_entity.pdbx_description
1 polymer ?
#
loop_
_entity_poly.entity_id
_entity_poly.type
_entity_poly.pdbx_seq_one_letter_code
_entity_poly.pdbx_strand_id
1 'polypeptide(L)'
;MTGATTTAATPTEAARPARAAADPMRPLAREWSRFTPRQRLARWLVWLGVVAAVAWAVRSIDIIPEFLADAPAQMADLLVRMWPPDLAHYYPAVHTALVETLHIATLGTILAFGLAVPVALLAARNVCRIGPLNWLAQLVLVASRSVNSLVWALIFVAVFGPGAAAGVFAIAFRSIGFVGKLLAEALEEASPGPVEALRAAGAGWGATMLKAVWPQVQPAFWGIALFRWDINVRESAVLGLVGAGGIGVVLNDAIDFFQWDRVATVLLAILAVVLVAEVLVNRIRARLI
;
A
#
# COMPACT_ATOMS: atom_id res chain seq x y z
N MET A 1 -65.44 -47.10 -49.14
CA MET A 1 -66.76 -46.46 -49.31
C MET A 1 -67.20 -45.93 -47.97
N THR A 2 -67.70 -44.68 -47.97
CA THR A 2 -68.70 -44.09 -47.06
C THR A 2 -68.38 -44.14 -45.56
N GLY A 3 -68.32 -43.03 -44.84
CA GLY A 3 -69.05 -41.78 -45.02
C GLY A 3 -69.47 -41.30 -43.64
N ALA A 4 -69.27 -40.02 -43.38
CA ALA A 4 -69.77 -39.32 -42.20
C ALA A 4 -71.26 -39.60 -41.97
N THR A 5 -71.72 -39.62 -40.71
CA THR A 5 -72.81 -38.72 -40.26
C THR A 5 -73.19 -38.87 -38.78
N THR A 6 -73.53 -37.71 -38.21
CA THR A 6 -74.67 -37.47 -37.28
C THR A 6 -74.48 -37.61 -35.77
N THR A 7 -74.32 -36.43 -35.18
CA THR A 7 -74.73 -36.00 -33.83
C THR A 7 -76.24 -36.14 -33.62
N ALA A 8 -76.69 -36.69 -32.48
CA ALA A 8 -77.90 -36.22 -31.78
C ALA A 8 -78.11 -36.86 -30.38
N ALA A 9 -78.50 -35.98 -29.45
CA ALA A 9 -79.40 -36.16 -28.30
C ALA A 9 -78.89 -36.75 -26.95
N THR A 10 -78.87 -35.84 -25.96
CA THR A 10 -78.90 -35.93 -24.49
C THR A 10 -79.94 -36.90 -23.89
N PRO A 11 -79.73 -37.48 -22.68
CA PRO A 11 -80.23 -36.83 -21.45
C PRO A 11 -79.44 -37.07 -20.13
N THR A 12 -79.54 -36.05 -19.26
CA THR A 12 -79.71 -36.01 -17.79
C THR A 12 -79.25 -37.17 -16.89
N GLU A 13 -78.31 -36.82 -16.00
CA GLU A 13 -78.19 -37.16 -14.56
C GLU A 13 -78.00 -38.64 -14.13
N ALA A 14 -76.75 -39.00 -13.80
CA ALA A 14 -76.45 -39.95 -12.72
C ALA A 14 -74.98 -39.88 -12.27
N ALA A 15 -74.78 -40.08 -10.97
CA ALA A 15 -73.52 -40.38 -10.27
C ALA A 15 -72.57 -39.21 -9.95
N ARG A 16 -72.70 -38.67 -8.72
CA ARG A 16 -71.49 -38.30 -7.96
C ARG A 16 -70.81 -39.58 -7.49
N PRO A 17 -69.50 -39.71 -7.71
CA PRO A 17 -68.70 -40.32 -6.67
C PRO A 17 -67.44 -39.51 -6.33
N ALA A 18 -67.09 -39.61 -5.05
CA ALA A 18 -65.81 -39.32 -4.44
C ALA A 18 -65.31 -37.86 -4.53
N ARG A 19 -65.46 -37.16 -3.40
CA ARG A 19 -64.45 -36.18 -2.95
C ARG A 19 -63.08 -36.84 -3.14
N ALA A 20 -62.33 -36.41 -4.16
CA ALA A 20 -60.90 -36.67 -4.21
C ALA A 20 -60.33 -36.01 -2.95
N ALA A 21 -59.96 -36.86 -1.98
CA ALA A 21 -59.32 -36.45 -0.75
C ALA A 21 -58.14 -35.55 -1.13
N ALA A 22 -58.19 -34.30 -0.71
CA ALA A 22 -57.04 -33.43 -0.75
C ALA A 22 -55.94 -34.13 0.05
N ASP A 23 -54.91 -34.60 -0.65
CA ASP A 23 -53.71 -35.19 -0.06
C ASP A 23 -53.13 -34.19 0.96
N PRO A 24 -53.17 -34.50 2.27
CA PRO A 24 -52.70 -33.59 3.31
C PRO A 24 -51.17 -33.45 3.32
N MET A 25 -50.45 -34.12 2.41
CA MET A 25 -48.99 -34.19 2.37
C MET A 25 -48.39 -33.81 1.01
N ARG A 26 -48.95 -32.84 0.28
CA ARG A 26 -48.11 -32.05 -0.64
C ARG A 26 -47.28 -31.08 0.21
N PRO A 27 -45.99 -31.35 0.54
CA PRO A 27 -45.18 -30.31 1.13
C PRO A 27 -45.20 -29.15 0.15
N LEU A 28 -45.49 -27.94 0.65
CA LEU A 28 -45.22 -26.72 -0.08
C LEU A 28 -43.78 -26.85 -0.58
N ALA A 29 -43.61 -27.14 -1.87
CA ALA A 29 -42.33 -27.14 -2.54
C ALA A 29 -41.88 -25.68 -2.54
N ARG A 30 -41.39 -25.22 -1.38
CA ARG A 30 -40.56 -24.03 -1.28
C ARG A 30 -39.31 -24.41 -2.05
N GLU A 31 -39.33 -24.17 -3.35
CA GLU A 31 -38.13 -24.10 -4.15
C GLU A 31 -37.21 -23.12 -3.45
N TRP A 32 -36.18 -23.67 -2.83
CA TRP A 32 -35.20 -22.89 -2.11
C TRP A 32 -34.56 -21.93 -3.13
N SER A 33 -34.90 -20.65 -3.04
CA SER A 33 -34.26 -19.60 -3.82
C SER A 33 -33.29 -18.88 -2.90
N ARG A 34 -31.99 -19.00 -3.20
CA ARG A 34 -30.89 -18.40 -2.43
C ARG A 34 -31.03 -16.87 -2.29
N PHE A 35 -31.75 -16.22 -3.20
CA PHE A 35 -31.93 -14.76 -3.23
C PHE A 35 -33.38 -14.39 -3.51
N THR A 36 -33.89 -13.44 -2.72
CA THR A 36 -35.22 -12.84 -2.97
C THR A 36 -35.22 -12.08 -4.30
N PRO A 37 -36.38 -11.90 -4.96
CA PRO A 37 -36.46 -11.18 -6.24
C PRO A 37 -35.89 -9.76 -6.17
N ARG A 38 -36.04 -9.07 -5.02
CA ARG A 38 -35.43 -7.76 -4.76
C ARG A 38 -33.90 -7.82 -4.69
N GLN A 39 -33.33 -8.85 -4.05
CA GLN A 39 -31.87 -9.06 -4.01
C GLN A 39 -31.30 -9.42 -5.38
N ARG A 40 -32.04 -10.18 -6.19
CA ARG A 40 -31.65 -10.51 -7.57
C ARG A 40 -31.62 -9.25 -8.45
N LEU A 41 -32.66 -8.42 -8.37
CA LEU A 41 -32.73 -7.15 -9.10
C LEU A 41 -31.62 -6.19 -8.67
N ALA A 42 -31.38 -6.05 -7.37
CA ALA A 42 -30.30 -5.20 -6.86
C ALA A 42 -28.92 -5.62 -7.39
N ARG A 43 -28.64 -6.93 -7.46
CA ARG A 43 -27.38 -7.45 -8.02
C ARG A 43 -27.26 -7.17 -9.52
N TRP A 44 -28.33 -7.34 -10.28
CA TRP A 44 -28.33 -6.99 -11.70
C TRP A 44 -28.14 -5.49 -11.94
N LEU A 45 -28.72 -4.64 -11.09
CA LEU A 45 -28.49 -3.19 -11.14
C LEU A 45 -27.04 -2.82 -10.79
N VAL A 46 -26.43 -3.49 -9.82
CA VAL A 46 -25.00 -3.31 -9.50
C VAL A 46 -24.15 -3.72 -10.70
N TRP A 47 -24.41 -4.88 -11.32
CA TRP A 47 -23.68 -5.32 -12.51
C TRP A 47 -23.87 -4.36 -13.68
N LEU A 48 -25.08 -3.87 -13.91
CA LEU A 48 -25.36 -2.86 -14.93
C LEU A 48 -24.58 -1.57 -14.66
N GLY A 49 -24.54 -1.12 -13.40
CA GLY A 49 -23.77 0.05 -12.99
C GLY A 49 -22.27 -0.13 -13.19
N VAL A 50 -21.72 -1.32 -12.88
CA VAL A 50 -20.32 -1.66 -13.15
C VAL A 50 -20.03 -1.65 -14.65
N VAL A 51 -20.87 -2.29 -15.47
CA VAL A 51 -20.70 -2.31 -16.92
C VAL A 51 -20.79 -0.90 -17.51
N ALA A 52 -21.73 -0.08 -17.03
CA ALA A 52 -21.85 1.32 -17.45
C ALA A 52 -20.62 2.14 -17.05
N ALA A 53 -20.10 1.97 -15.83
CA ALA A 53 -18.89 2.63 -15.37
C ALA A 53 -17.66 2.21 -16.17
N VAL A 54 -17.52 0.92 -16.50
CA VAL A 54 -16.43 0.41 -17.35
C VAL A 54 -16.56 0.94 -18.78
N ALA A 55 -17.75 0.91 -19.36
CA ALA A 55 -17.98 1.43 -20.71
C ALA A 55 -17.73 2.94 -20.79
N TRP A 56 -18.08 3.69 -19.74
CA TRP A 56 -17.75 5.10 -19.62
C TRP A 56 -16.24 5.30 -19.53
N ALA A 57 -15.55 4.57 -18.63
CA ALA A 57 -14.09 4.65 -18.49
C ALA A 57 -13.35 4.32 -19.79
N VAL A 58 -13.73 3.25 -20.49
CA VAL A 58 -13.11 2.85 -21.77
C VAL A 58 -13.33 3.89 -22.86
N ARG A 59 -14.47 4.60 -22.87
CA ARG A 59 -14.74 5.68 -23.82
C ARG A 59 -14.08 7.00 -23.43
N SER A 60 -13.83 7.22 -22.15
CA SER A 60 -13.18 8.44 -21.64
C SER A 60 -11.66 8.35 -21.72
N ILE A 61 -11.09 7.15 -21.79
CA ILE A 61 -9.66 6.95 -22.05
C ILE A 61 -9.45 6.97 -23.56
N ASP A 62 -8.61 7.88 -24.05
CA ASP A 62 -8.16 7.92 -25.45
C ASP A 62 -7.23 6.73 -25.74
N ILE A 63 -7.81 5.53 -25.85
CA ILE A 63 -7.07 4.32 -26.20
C ILE A 63 -6.81 4.34 -27.70
N ILE A 64 -5.55 4.59 -28.07
CA ILE A 64 -5.04 4.57 -29.44
C ILE A 64 -4.62 3.12 -29.76
N PRO A 65 -5.39 2.35 -30.57
CA PRO A 65 -5.12 0.93 -30.82
C PRO A 65 -3.74 0.67 -31.45
N GLU A 66 -3.21 1.64 -32.19
CA GLU A 66 -1.92 1.57 -32.85
C GLU A 66 -0.77 1.48 -31.83
N PHE A 67 -0.82 2.27 -30.75
CA PHE A 67 0.20 2.22 -29.69
C PHE A 67 0.17 0.90 -28.91
N LEU A 68 -1.00 0.28 -28.78
CA LEU A 68 -1.14 -1.04 -28.15
C LEU A 68 -0.56 -2.15 -29.03
N ALA A 69 -0.75 -2.06 -30.35
CA ALA A 69 -0.21 -3.02 -31.30
C ALA A 69 1.32 -2.93 -31.38
N ASP A 70 1.88 -1.72 -31.32
CA ASP A 70 3.31 -1.48 -31.43
C ASP A 70 4.07 -1.63 -30.10
N ALA A 71 3.38 -1.66 -28.96
CA ALA A 71 3.99 -1.76 -27.63
C ALA A 71 4.98 -2.94 -27.46
N PRO A 72 4.71 -4.17 -27.94
CA PRO A 72 5.66 -5.28 -27.83
C PRO A 72 6.95 -5.02 -28.62
N ALA A 73 6.85 -4.42 -29.81
CA ALA A 73 8.00 -4.09 -30.63
C ALA A 73 8.85 -2.97 -30.00
N GLN A 74 8.21 -1.94 -29.46
CA GLN A 74 8.90 -0.85 -28.76
C GLN A 74 9.60 -1.35 -27.48
N MET A 75 8.97 -2.25 -26.72
CA MET A 75 9.58 -2.87 -25.55
C MET A 75 10.80 -3.72 -25.94
N ALA A 76 10.72 -4.50 -27.02
CA ALA A 76 11.84 -5.29 -27.51
C ALA A 76 13.01 -4.41 -27.97
N ASP A 77 12.74 -3.35 -28.74
CA ASP A 77 13.75 -2.38 -29.17
C ASP A 77 14.46 -1.72 -27.97
N LEU A 78 13.71 -1.32 -26.94
CA LEU A 78 14.28 -0.79 -25.70
C LEU A 78 15.24 -1.78 -25.03
N LEU A 79 14.83 -3.05 -24.88
CA LEU A 79 15.66 -4.09 -24.28
C LEU A 79 16.92 -4.38 -25.10
N VAL A 80 16.82 -4.32 -26.43
CA VAL A 80 17.99 -4.46 -27.32
C VAL A 80 18.96 -3.30 -27.13
N ARG A 81 18.47 -2.06 -27.01
CA ARG A 81 19.32 -0.88 -26.77
C ARG A 81 19.99 -0.89 -25.38
N MET A 82 19.36 -1.55 -24.40
CA MET A 82 19.90 -1.73 -23.06
C MET A 82 20.98 -2.82 -22.99
N TRP A 83 21.16 -3.63 -24.04
CA TRP A 83 22.10 -4.74 -24.06
C TRP A 83 23.24 -4.51 -25.07
N PRO A 84 24.52 -4.63 -24.66
CA PRO A 84 25.01 -4.95 -23.32
C PRO A 84 25.05 -3.73 -22.37
N PRO A 85 24.94 -3.93 -21.04
CA PRO A 85 25.09 -2.85 -20.07
C PRO A 85 26.53 -2.28 -20.07
N ASP A 86 26.67 -0.96 -20.05
CA ASP A 86 27.99 -0.31 -19.91
C ASP A 86 28.47 -0.39 -18.46
N LEU A 87 29.18 -1.47 -18.12
CA LEU A 87 29.74 -1.67 -16.78
C LEU A 87 30.90 -0.71 -16.47
N ALA A 88 31.55 -0.13 -17.48
CA ALA A 88 32.62 0.84 -17.26
C ALA A 88 32.08 2.15 -16.68
N HIS A 89 30.80 2.47 -16.94
CA HIS A 89 30.09 3.61 -16.37
C HIS A 89 29.82 3.47 -14.85
N TYR A 90 29.95 2.26 -14.27
CA TYR A 90 29.61 2.03 -12.87
C TYR A 90 30.45 2.88 -11.90
N TYR A 91 31.78 2.81 -11.99
CA TYR A 91 32.66 3.52 -11.06
C TYR A 91 32.60 5.05 -11.19
N PRO A 92 32.60 5.63 -12.41
CA PRO A 92 32.62 7.08 -12.58
C PRO A 92 31.38 7.82 -12.05
N ALA A 93 30.19 7.21 -12.17
CA ALA A 93 28.92 7.90 -11.87
C ALA A 93 28.00 7.12 -10.91
N VAL A 94 27.82 5.83 -11.15
CA VAL A 94 26.81 5.01 -10.45
C VAL A 94 27.20 4.76 -8.99
N HIS A 95 28.48 4.45 -8.71
CA HIS A 95 28.94 4.07 -7.38
C HIS A 95 28.71 5.19 -6.35
N THR A 96 29.21 6.40 -6.65
CA THR A 96 29.07 7.57 -5.76
C THR A 96 27.60 7.92 -5.54
N ALA A 97 26.78 7.86 -6.60
CA ALA A 97 25.35 8.17 -6.50
C ALA A 97 24.56 7.13 -5.69
N LEU A 98 24.93 5.84 -5.75
CA LEU A 98 24.36 4.80 -4.89
C LEU A 98 24.71 5.01 -3.41
N VAL A 99 25.97 5.37 -3.13
CA VAL A 99 26.40 5.69 -1.77
C VAL A 99 25.63 6.90 -1.25
N GLU A 100 25.44 7.93 -2.07
CA GLU A 100 24.61 9.09 -1.74
C GLU A 100 23.15 8.68 -1.47
N THR A 101 22.54 7.82 -2.29
CA THR A 101 21.21 7.23 -2.07
C THR A 101 21.09 6.53 -0.72
N LEU A 102 22.11 5.75 -0.33
CA LEU A 102 22.15 5.08 0.97
C LEU A 102 22.29 6.08 2.12
N HIS A 103 23.11 7.13 1.97
CA HIS A 103 23.22 8.21 2.96
C HIS A 103 21.89 8.95 3.12
N ILE A 104 21.24 9.31 2.01
CA ILE A 104 19.93 9.97 2.00
C ILE A 104 18.89 9.14 2.76
N ALA A 105 18.79 7.84 2.43
CA ALA A 105 17.86 6.94 3.09
C ALA A 105 18.17 6.75 4.58
N THR A 106 19.45 6.60 4.94
CA THR A 106 19.88 6.36 6.32
C THR A 106 19.67 7.60 7.19
N LEU A 107 20.16 8.77 6.76
CA LEU A 107 20.00 10.02 7.49
C LEU A 107 18.53 10.45 7.55
N GLY A 108 17.79 10.29 6.46
CA GLY A 108 16.34 10.56 6.42
C GLY A 108 15.58 9.67 7.40
N THR A 109 15.96 8.39 7.52
CA THR A 109 15.35 7.47 8.50
C THR A 109 15.71 7.85 9.94
N ILE A 110 16.97 8.16 10.23
CA ILE A 110 17.41 8.60 11.57
C ILE A 110 16.64 9.87 11.98
N LEU A 111 16.57 10.86 11.09
CA LEU A 111 15.84 12.10 11.35
C LEU A 111 14.34 11.84 11.51
N ALA A 112 13.75 10.96 10.70
CA ALA A 112 12.35 10.54 10.84
C ALA A 112 12.09 9.98 12.25
N PHE A 113 12.94 9.09 12.74
CA PHE A 113 12.80 8.50 14.07
C PHE A 113 12.99 9.53 15.19
N GLY A 114 13.97 10.43 15.04
CA GLY A 114 14.17 11.54 15.99
C GLY A 114 12.94 12.43 16.14
N LEU A 115 12.21 12.69 15.05
CA LEU A 115 10.97 13.48 15.06
C LEU A 115 9.74 12.64 15.41
N ALA A 116 9.67 11.40 14.97
CA ALA A 116 8.51 10.52 15.14
C ALA A 116 8.37 9.99 16.56
N VAL A 117 9.48 9.71 17.27
CA VAL A 117 9.44 9.17 18.65
C VAL A 117 8.74 10.13 19.62
N PRO A 118 9.09 11.43 19.69
CA PRO A 118 8.35 12.39 20.50
C PRO A 118 6.86 12.47 20.12
N VAL A 119 6.56 12.54 18.81
CA VAL A 119 5.17 12.61 18.33
C VAL A 119 4.39 11.34 18.69
N ALA A 120 5.02 10.16 18.63
CA ALA A 120 4.41 8.89 19.01
C ALA A 120 4.06 8.84 20.50
N LEU A 121 4.96 9.31 21.38
CA LEU A 121 4.71 9.39 22.82
C LEU A 121 3.54 10.33 23.15
N LEU A 122 3.38 11.42 22.39
CA LEU A 122 2.24 12.34 22.52
C LEU A 122 0.95 11.74 21.94
N ALA A 123 1.05 10.97 20.86
CA ALA A 123 -0.08 10.34 20.19
C ALA A 123 -0.65 9.12 20.94
N ALA A 124 0.15 8.45 21.77
CA ALA A 124 -0.26 7.31 22.59
C ALA A 124 -1.08 7.75 23.82
N ARG A 125 -2.33 7.29 23.91
CA ARG A 125 -3.30 7.70 24.95
C ARG A 125 -2.93 7.22 26.35
N ASN A 126 -2.23 6.10 26.47
CA ASN A 126 -1.76 5.56 27.75
C ASN A 126 -0.54 6.34 28.30
N VAL A 127 0.22 7.02 27.42
CA VAL A 127 1.38 7.85 27.79
C VAL A 127 0.97 9.31 28.00
N CYS A 128 0.33 9.94 27.02
CA CYS A 128 -0.08 11.34 27.07
C CYS A 128 -1.58 11.47 27.35
N ARG A 129 -1.92 11.92 28.57
CA ARG A 129 -3.31 12.16 28.99
C ARG A 129 -3.84 13.55 28.62
N ILE A 130 -3.00 14.42 28.06
CA ILE A 130 -3.37 15.79 27.68
C ILE A 130 -4.10 15.75 26.33
N GLY A 131 -5.43 15.87 26.36
CA GLY A 131 -6.30 15.76 25.17
C GLY A 131 -5.88 16.63 23.98
N PRO A 132 -5.66 17.96 24.16
CA PRO A 132 -5.24 18.83 23.05
C PRO A 132 -3.90 18.44 22.42
N LEU A 133 -2.93 18.02 23.24
CA LEU A 133 -1.60 17.63 22.78
C LEU A 133 -1.65 16.31 22.01
N ASN A 134 -2.46 15.35 22.48
CA ASN A 134 -2.73 14.11 21.78
C ASN A 134 -3.39 14.37 20.42
N TRP A 135 -4.41 15.23 20.37
CA TRP A 135 -5.07 15.61 19.12
C TRP A 135 -4.11 16.28 18.13
N LEU A 136 -3.25 17.20 18.60
CA LEU A 136 -2.23 17.83 17.77
C LEU A 136 -1.24 16.80 17.21
N ALA A 137 -0.78 15.85 18.04
CA ALA A 137 0.10 14.79 17.58
C ALA A 137 -0.56 13.91 16.51
N GLN A 138 -1.83 13.53 16.70
CA GLN A 138 -2.60 12.79 15.70
C GLN A 138 -2.75 13.59 14.39
N LEU A 139 -2.99 14.90 14.47
CA LEU A 139 -3.06 15.77 13.30
C LEU A 139 -1.74 15.78 12.53
N VAL A 140 -0.60 15.91 13.21
CA VAL A 140 0.74 15.85 12.59
C VAL A 140 0.96 14.51 11.88
N LEU A 141 0.60 13.40 12.53
CA LEU A 141 0.76 12.07 11.94
C LEU A 141 -0.10 11.88 10.68
N VAL A 142 -1.34 12.37 10.68
CA VAL A 142 -2.23 12.30 9.52
C VAL A 142 -1.75 13.24 8.42
N ALA A 143 -1.40 14.48 8.73
CA ALA A 143 -0.94 15.48 7.75
C ALA A 143 0.32 15.02 7.02
N SER A 144 1.32 14.51 7.75
CA SER A 144 2.56 13.96 7.18
C SER A 144 2.30 12.83 6.17
N ARG A 145 1.26 12.01 6.38
CA ARG A 145 0.89 10.89 5.50
C ARG A 145 0.09 11.30 4.27
N SER A 146 -0.64 12.40 4.34
CA SER A 146 -1.50 12.88 3.25
C SER A 146 -0.69 13.39 2.06
N VAL A 147 0.55 13.85 2.30
CA VAL A 147 1.44 14.38 1.26
C VAL A 147 2.35 13.26 0.76
N ASN A 148 2.47 13.11 -0.57
CA ASN A 148 3.39 12.14 -1.17
C ASN A 148 4.85 12.61 -0.99
N SER A 149 5.82 11.69 -0.93
CA SER A 149 7.25 12.00 -0.86
C SER A 149 7.76 12.86 -2.01
N LEU A 150 7.23 12.70 -3.22
CA LEU A 150 7.58 13.54 -4.37
C LEU A 150 7.24 15.02 -4.11
N VAL A 151 6.08 15.29 -3.51
CA VAL A 151 5.66 16.66 -3.18
C VAL A 151 6.58 17.25 -2.11
N TRP A 152 6.94 16.46 -1.09
CA TRP A 152 7.93 16.88 -0.10
C TRP A 152 9.29 17.17 -0.72
N ALA A 153 9.75 16.33 -1.64
CA ALA A 153 11.00 16.54 -2.36
C ALA A 153 10.96 17.83 -3.15
N LEU A 154 9.90 18.10 -3.92
CA LEU A 154 9.76 19.35 -4.66
C LEU A 154 9.79 20.58 -3.74
N ILE A 155 9.12 20.53 -2.58
CA ILE A 155 9.15 21.61 -1.59
C ILE A 155 10.59 21.82 -1.09
N PHE A 156 11.28 20.77 -0.68
CA PHE A 156 12.63 20.90 -0.12
C PHE A 156 13.69 21.21 -1.16
N VAL A 157 13.53 20.78 -2.41
CA VAL A 157 14.35 21.22 -3.53
C VAL A 157 14.16 22.72 -3.78
N ALA A 158 12.92 23.24 -3.67
CA ALA A 158 12.68 24.67 -3.77
C ALA A 158 13.31 25.48 -2.61
N VAL A 159 13.40 24.88 -1.42
CA VAL A 159 13.96 25.54 -0.22
C VAL A 159 15.49 25.47 -0.17
N PHE A 160 16.09 24.31 -0.41
CA PHE A 160 17.53 24.07 -0.25
C PHE A 160 18.30 24.04 -1.58
N GLY A 161 17.59 23.98 -2.71
CA GLY A 161 18.15 23.64 -4.01
C GLY A 161 18.20 22.13 -4.26
N PRO A 162 18.53 21.71 -5.50
CA PRO A 162 18.75 20.31 -5.83
C PRO A 162 19.90 19.71 -5.02
N GLY A 163 19.74 18.46 -4.58
CA GLY A 163 20.78 17.69 -3.89
C GLY A 163 20.29 16.85 -2.71
N ALA A 164 21.22 16.12 -2.09
CA ALA A 164 20.91 15.13 -1.04
C ALA A 164 20.17 15.69 0.17
N ALA A 165 20.42 16.95 0.55
CA ALA A 165 19.74 17.56 1.70
C ALA A 165 18.22 17.58 1.49
N ALA A 166 17.76 17.93 0.29
CA ALA A 166 16.34 17.91 -0.04
C ALA A 166 15.75 16.50 0.05
N GLY A 167 16.48 15.48 -0.42
CA GLY A 167 16.09 14.07 -0.29
C GLY A 167 15.98 13.61 1.16
N VAL A 168 16.95 13.95 2.01
CA VAL A 168 16.96 13.60 3.45
C VAL A 168 15.72 14.16 4.15
N PHE A 169 15.44 15.46 3.97
CA PHE A 169 14.27 16.09 4.59
C PHE A 169 12.95 15.57 4.02
N ALA A 170 12.88 15.32 2.71
CA ALA A 170 11.68 14.77 2.08
C ALA A 170 11.31 13.40 2.66
N ILE A 171 12.30 12.50 2.76
CA ILE A 171 12.13 11.18 3.37
C ILE A 171 11.76 11.30 4.85
N ALA A 172 12.45 12.18 5.59
CA ALA A 172 12.21 12.35 7.00
C ALA A 172 10.76 12.78 7.28
N PHE A 173 10.31 13.88 6.65
CA PHE A 173 8.98 14.44 6.87
C PHE A 173 7.86 13.52 6.39
N ARG A 174 8.08 12.79 5.30
CA ARG A 174 7.12 11.79 4.83
C ARG A 174 7.03 10.57 5.75
N SER A 175 8.13 10.21 6.41
CA SER A 175 8.22 9.03 7.28
C SER A 175 7.63 9.25 8.67
N ILE A 176 7.56 10.49 9.17
CA ILE A 176 7.05 10.83 10.52
C ILE A 176 5.69 10.18 10.78
N GLY A 177 4.73 10.38 9.89
CA GLY A 177 3.37 9.92 10.12
C GLY A 177 3.21 8.40 10.09
N PHE A 178 4.02 7.68 9.31
CA PHE A 178 4.01 6.22 9.35
C PHE A 178 4.69 5.69 10.62
N VAL A 179 5.92 6.13 10.89
CA VAL A 179 6.72 5.63 12.01
C VAL A 179 6.04 5.98 13.33
N GLY A 180 5.60 7.23 13.46
CA GLY A 180 4.98 7.71 14.68
C GLY A 180 3.66 7.03 14.98
N LYS A 181 2.85 6.73 13.96
CA LYS A 181 1.57 6.02 14.15
C LYS A 181 1.77 4.58 14.61
N LEU A 182 2.65 3.82 13.94
CA LEU A 182 2.93 2.44 14.32
C LEU A 182 3.62 2.35 15.70
N LEU A 183 4.51 3.29 16.00
CA LEU A 183 5.16 3.33 17.30
C LEU A 183 4.17 3.72 18.41
N ALA A 184 3.23 4.64 18.14
CA ALA A 184 2.16 4.97 19.08
C ALA A 184 1.24 3.77 19.36
N GLU A 185 0.89 2.99 18.33
CA GLU A 185 0.12 1.75 18.49
C GLU A 185 0.88 0.70 19.31
N ALA A 186 2.18 0.52 19.05
CA ALA A 186 3.03 -0.36 19.85
C ALA A 186 3.14 0.10 21.32
N LEU A 187 3.15 1.41 21.56
CA LEU A 187 3.13 1.98 22.91
C LEU A 187 1.78 1.73 23.60
N GLU A 188 0.66 1.87 22.89
CA GLU A 188 -0.69 1.63 23.42
C GLU A 188 -0.95 0.15 23.76
N GLU A 189 -0.39 -0.77 23.00
CA GLU A 189 -0.50 -2.22 23.21
C GLU A 189 0.36 -2.73 24.39
N ALA A 190 1.28 -1.91 24.91
CA ALA A 190 2.15 -2.32 26.01
C ALA A 190 1.34 -2.63 27.29
N SER A 191 1.62 -3.79 27.90
CA SER A 191 0.88 -4.27 29.06
C SER A 191 1.04 -3.34 30.29
N PRO A 192 -0.05 -3.03 31.02
CA PRO A 192 0.00 -2.09 32.15
C PRO A 192 0.63 -2.71 33.41
N GLY A 193 0.65 -4.04 33.55
CA GLY A 193 1.12 -4.73 34.75
C GLY A 193 2.56 -4.35 35.17
N PRO A 194 3.57 -4.47 34.30
CA PRO A 194 4.94 -4.05 34.61
C PRO A 194 5.06 -2.56 34.95
N VAL A 195 4.23 -1.72 34.33
CA VAL A 195 4.20 -0.26 34.56
C VAL A 195 3.66 0.05 35.96
N GLU A 196 2.59 -0.63 36.37
CA GLU A 196 1.97 -0.47 37.69
C GLU A 196 2.88 -1.00 38.81
N ALA A 197 3.54 -2.15 38.60
CA ALA A 197 4.47 -2.72 39.57
C ALA A 197 5.66 -1.80 39.86
N LEU A 198 6.27 -1.22 38.82
CA LEU A 198 7.38 -0.27 38.97
C LEU A 198 6.93 1.03 39.66
N ARG A 199 5.74 1.54 39.34
CA ARG A 199 5.18 2.72 40.01
C ARG A 199 4.88 2.46 41.48
N ALA A 200 4.37 1.28 41.83
CA ALA A 200 4.13 0.86 43.22
C ALA A 200 5.44 0.76 44.03
N ALA A 201 6.54 0.39 43.38
CA ALA A 201 7.88 0.41 43.96
C ALA A 201 8.52 1.81 44.06
N GLY A 202 7.79 2.88 43.70
CA GLY A 202 8.27 4.27 43.76
C GLY A 202 9.13 4.70 42.57
N ALA A 203 9.16 3.94 41.46
CA ALA A 203 9.95 4.32 40.29
C ALA A 203 9.36 5.56 39.59
N GLY A 204 10.24 6.52 39.25
CA GLY A 204 9.87 7.70 38.48
C GLY A 204 9.47 7.39 37.02
N TRP A 205 8.97 8.40 36.30
CA TRP A 205 8.48 8.26 34.92
C TRP A 205 9.56 7.72 33.96
N GLY A 206 10.78 8.25 34.02
CA GLY A 206 11.88 7.82 33.15
C GLY A 206 12.28 6.36 33.38
N ALA A 207 12.37 5.93 34.64
CA ALA A 207 12.64 4.54 34.99
C ALA A 207 11.53 3.61 34.52
N THR A 208 10.27 4.03 34.69
CA THR A 208 9.10 3.29 34.21
C THR A 208 9.13 3.13 32.69
N MET A 209 9.43 4.19 31.94
CA MET A 209 9.53 4.11 30.48
C MET A 209 10.67 3.19 30.04
N LEU A 210 11.85 3.33 30.63
CA LEU A 210 13.03 2.58 30.21
C LEU A 210 12.97 1.09 30.62
N LYS A 211 12.32 0.77 31.75
CA LYS A 211 12.33 -0.60 32.32
C LYS A 211 11.02 -1.36 32.16
N ALA A 212 9.87 -0.68 32.08
CA ALA A 212 8.59 -1.34 31.87
C ALA A 212 8.17 -1.33 30.39
N VAL A 213 8.25 -0.16 29.73
CA VAL A 213 7.66 0.04 28.40
C VAL A 213 8.64 -0.29 27.28
N TRP A 214 9.86 0.26 27.33
CA TRP A 214 10.88 0.05 26.29
C TRP A 214 11.14 -1.42 25.97
N PRO A 215 11.26 -2.35 26.94
CA PRO A 215 11.50 -3.76 26.63
C PRO A 215 10.37 -4.43 25.85
N GLN A 216 9.14 -3.94 25.98
CA GLN A 216 7.97 -4.43 25.24
C GLN A 216 7.90 -3.81 23.84
N VAL A 217 8.33 -2.56 23.68
CA VAL A 217 8.21 -1.79 22.42
C VAL A 217 9.44 -1.95 21.52
N GLN A 218 10.62 -2.29 22.07
CA GLN A 218 11.87 -2.43 21.31
C GLN A 218 11.78 -3.35 20.08
N PRO A 219 11.07 -4.51 20.07
CA PRO A 219 11.03 -5.36 18.88
C PRO A 219 10.25 -4.68 17.76
N ALA A 220 9.15 -4.00 18.11
CA ALA A 220 8.38 -3.20 17.15
C ALA A 220 9.19 -2.02 16.63
N PHE A 221 9.92 -1.30 17.50
CA PHE A 221 10.78 -0.19 17.12
C PHE A 221 11.80 -0.59 16.04
N TRP A 222 12.56 -1.66 16.28
CA TRP A 222 13.56 -2.15 15.32
C TRP A 222 12.92 -2.72 14.05
N GLY A 223 11.79 -3.41 14.16
CA GLY A 223 11.03 -3.90 13.01
C GLY A 223 10.57 -2.76 12.09
N ILE A 224 10.03 -1.69 12.67
CA ILE A 224 9.59 -0.48 11.96
C ILE A 224 10.81 0.24 11.36
N ALA A 225 11.91 0.37 12.10
CA ALA A 225 13.10 1.08 11.64
C ALA A 225 13.72 0.44 10.41
N LEU A 226 13.94 -0.87 10.44
CA LEU A 226 14.53 -1.62 9.34
C LEU A 226 13.59 -1.64 8.12
N PHE A 227 12.28 -1.82 8.34
CA PHE A 227 11.29 -1.78 7.26
C PHE A 227 11.21 -0.39 6.61
N ARG A 228 11.25 0.67 7.41
CA ARG A 228 11.22 2.05 6.92
C ARG A 228 12.49 2.39 6.16
N TRP A 229 13.65 1.99 6.67
CA TRP A 229 14.93 2.18 5.98
C TRP A 229 14.94 1.51 4.60
N ASP A 230 14.48 0.26 4.52
CA ASP A 230 14.36 -0.47 3.25
C ASP A 230 13.44 0.22 2.23
N ILE A 231 12.28 0.73 2.69
CA ILE A 231 11.40 1.56 1.85
C ILE A 231 12.13 2.84 1.40
N ASN A 232 12.81 3.51 2.31
CA ASN A 232 13.46 4.79 2.05
C ASN A 232 14.64 4.66 1.06
N VAL A 233 15.33 3.52 1.03
CA VAL A 233 16.37 3.20 0.03
C VAL A 233 15.77 3.11 -1.38
N ARG A 234 14.60 2.49 -1.54
CA ARG A 234 13.91 2.44 -2.83
C ARG A 234 13.31 3.78 -3.22
N GLU A 235 12.72 4.48 -2.24
CA GLU A 235 12.06 5.76 -2.45
C GLU A 235 13.06 6.85 -2.87
N SER A 236 14.28 6.87 -2.31
CA SER A 236 15.31 7.85 -2.66
C SER A 236 15.75 7.77 -4.13
N ALA A 237 15.70 6.60 -4.77
CA ALA A 237 15.96 6.48 -6.21
C ALA A 237 14.89 7.23 -7.04
N VAL A 238 13.63 7.21 -6.62
CA VAL A 238 12.54 7.94 -7.30
C VAL A 238 12.64 9.43 -7.02
N LEU A 239 13.00 9.83 -5.79
CA LEU A 239 13.16 11.25 -5.44
C LEU A 239 14.31 11.92 -6.20
N GLY A 240 15.35 11.17 -6.57
CA GLY A 240 16.44 11.71 -7.39
C GLY A 240 15.97 12.23 -8.75
N LEU A 241 14.89 11.66 -9.32
CA LEU A 241 14.29 12.13 -10.59
C LEU A 241 13.77 13.57 -10.51
N VAL A 242 13.39 14.05 -9.32
CA VAL A 242 12.92 15.43 -9.10
C VAL A 242 14.01 16.35 -8.54
N GLY A 243 15.28 15.93 -8.61
CA GLY A 243 16.43 16.71 -8.15
C GLY A 243 16.77 16.54 -6.67
N ALA A 244 16.24 15.53 -5.98
CA ALA A 244 16.53 15.29 -4.55
C ALA A 244 17.87 14.55 -4.29
N GLY A 245 18.72 14.41 -5.31
CA GLY A 245 20.03 13.76 -5.24
C GLY A 245 20.01 12.24 -5.39
N GLY A 246 21.19 11.62 -5.30
CA GLY A 246 21.37 10.18 -5.38
C GLY A 246 21.23 9.59 -6.77
N ILE A 247 21.09 8.26 -6.83
CA ILE A 247 21.08 7.46 -8.05
C ILE A 247 19.99 7.84 -9.06
N GLY A 248 18.88 8.40 -8.59
CA GLY A 248 17.81 8.88 -9.46
C GLY A 248 18.25 9.99 -10.41
N VAL A 249 19.18 10.85 -9.99
CA VAL A 249 19.72 11.91 -10.86
C VAL A 249 20.50 11.28 -12.02
N VAL A 250 21.40 10.34 -11.72
CA VAL A 250 22.19 9.63 -12.74
C VAL A 250 21.30 8.83 -13.69
N LEU A 251 20.23 8.22 -13.16
CA LEU A 251 19.23 7.54 -13.98
C LEU A 251 18.53 8.50 -14.94
N ASN A 252 18.07 9.66 -14.43
CA ASN A 252 17.39 10.66 -15.23
C ASN A 252 18.29 11.22 -16.33
N ASP A 253 19.54 11.55 -16.00
CA ASP A 253 20.52 12.04 -16.96
C ASP A 253 20.75 11.03 -18.10
N ALA A 254 20.90 9.74 -17.76
CA ALA A 254 21.10 8.69 -18.77
C ALA A 254 19.87 8.53 -19.69
N ILE A 255 18.65 8.68 -19.14
CA ILE A 255 17.40 8.67 -19.92
C ILE A 255 17.33 9.88 -20.85
N ASP A 256 17.62 11.09 -20.33
CA ASP A 256 17.55 12.34 -21.08
C ASP A 256 18.56 12.38 -22.23
N PHE A 257 19.72 11.73 -22.07
CA PHE A 257 20.72 11.57 -23.14
C PHE A 257 20.50 10.33 -24.02
N PHE A 258 19.41 9.58 -23.84
CA PHE A 258 19.10 8.35 -24.57
C PHE A 258 20.21 7.27 -24.51
N GLN A 259 20.95 7.23 -23.40
CA GLN A 259 22.06 6.28 -23.14
C GLN A 259 21.53 5.01 -22.47
N TRP A 260 20.80 4.20 -23.23
CA TRP A 260 20.07 3.02 -22.73
C TRP A 260 20.98 1.94 -22.13
N ASP A 261 22.21 1.81 -22.62
CA ASP A 261 23.28 0.96 -22.08
C ASP A 261 23.66 1.36 -20.64
N ARG A 262 23.73 2.66 -20.35
CA ARG A 262 23.98 3.20 -19.01
C ARG A 262 22.75 3.11 -18.11
N VAL A 263 21.56 3.33 -18.65
CA VAL A 263 20.29 3.09 -17.94
C VAL A 263 20.24 1.65 -17.44
N ALA A 264 20.61 0.67 -18.28
CA ALA A 264 20.69 -0.73 -17.89
C ALA A 264 21.64 -0.95 -16.70
N THR A 265 22.84 -0.36 -16.73
CA THR A 265 23.80 -0.44 -15.62
C THR A 265 23.23 0.15 -14.33
N VAL A 266 22.59 1.32 -14.40
CA VAL A 266 21.98 1.96 -13.22
C VAL A 266 20.86 1.09 -12.65
N LEU A 267 19.96 0.55 -13.49
CA LEU A 267 18.86 -0.31 -13.04
C LEU A 267 19.36 -1.61 -12.41
N LEU A 268 20.37 -2.25 -13.01
CA LEU A 268 21.01 -3.45 -12.44
C LEU A 268 21.65 -3.14 -11.08
N ALA A 269 22.29 -1.97 -10.95
CA ALA A 269 22.93 -1.58 -9.71
C ALA A 269 21.92 -1.25 -8.60
N ILE A 270 20.81 -0.58 -8.93
CA ILE A 270 19.68 -0.36 -8.01
C ILE A 270 19.12 -1.72 -7.54
N LEU A 271 18.85 -2.64 -8.48
CA LEU A 271 18.35 -3.98 -8.15
C LEU A 271 19.30 -4.71 -7.21
N ALA A 272 20.60 -4.72 -7.50
CA ALA A 272 21.60 -5.36 -6.68
C ALA A 272 21.63 -4.78 -5.25
N VAL A 273 21.61 -3.46 -5.10
CA VAL A 273 21.61 -2.79 -3.79
C VAL A 273 20.34 -3.10 -3.01
N VAL A 274 19.17 -3.06 -3.65
CA VAL A 274 17.89 -3.36 -2.98
C VAL A 274 17.85 -4.83 -2.51
N LEU A 275 18.30 -5.78 -3.32
CA LEU A 275 18.38 -7.19 -2.92
C LEU A 275 19.34 -7.39 -1.74
N VAL A 276 20.50 -6.74 -1.75
CA VAL A 276 21.46 -6.80 -0.64
C VAL A 276 20.87 -6.18 0.62
N ALA A 277 20.20 -5.03 0.50
CA ALA A 277 19.54 -4.36 1.61
C ALA A 277 18.44 -5.24 2.23
N GLU A 278 17.62 -5.89 1.41
CA GLU A 278 16.56 -6.79 1.86
C GLU A 278 17.12 -8.01 2.61
N VAL A 279 18.16 -8.65 2.07
CA VAL A 279 18.85 -9.77 2.73
C VAL A 279 19.44 -9.33 4.08
N LEU A 280 20.07 -8.15 4.12
CA LEU A 280 20.65 -7.59 5.34
C LEU A 280 19.58 -7.32 6.40
N VAL A 281 18.48 -6.65 6.01
CA VAL A 281 17.35 -6.34 6.89
C VAL A 281 16.75 -7.60 7.47
N ASN A 282 16.52 -8.63 6.65
CA ASN A 282 15.96 -9.90 7.11
C ASN A 282 16.88 -10.62 8.10
N ARG A 283 18.20 -10.61 7.87
CA ARG A 283 19.18 -11.18 8.81
C ARG A 283 19.25 -10.43 10.13
N ILE A 284 19.22 -9.10 10.09
CA ILE A 284 19.22 -8.27 11.31
C ILE A 284 17.94 -8.53 12.10
N ARG A 285 16.79 -8.56 11.42
CA ARG A 285 15.49 -8.84 12.05
C ARG A 285 15.49 -10.19 12.78
N ALA A 286 15.99 -11.25 12.13
CA ALA A 286 16.06 -12.59 12.73
C ALA A 286 17.00 -12.72 13.93
N ARG A 287 17.88 -11.73 14.18
CA ARG A 287 18.75 -11.71 15.36
C ARG A 287 18.21 -10.83 16.50
N LEU A 288 17.41 -9.81 16.17
CA LEU A 288 16.91 -8.82 17.13
C LEU A 288 15.51 -9.15 17.66
N ILE A 289 14.69 -9.86 16.88
CA ILE A 289 13.31 -10.24 17.17
C ILE A 289 13.24 -11.76 17.24
#